data_AF-A0A1F4ZRZ5-F1
#
_entry.id   AF-A0A1F4ZRZ5-F1
#
_cell.length_a   1.000
_cell.length_b   1.000
_cell.length_c   1.000
_cell.angle_alpha   90.00
_cell.angle_beta   90.00
_cell.angle_gamma   90.00
#
_symmetry.space_group_name_H-M   'P 1'
#
loop_
_entity.id
_entity.type
_entity.pdbx_description
1 polymer ?
#
loop_
_entity_poly.entity_id
_entity_poly.type
_entity_poly.pdbx_seq_one_letter_code
_entity_poly.pdbx_strand_id
1 'polypeptide(L)'
;MGQIKWNDKVKLVLSDVDETVADLYLPALPEMISELNKVLESGVAIFLISGHGLAGIQERITNHIKPELRNKLLIGHCCGAEVWGFTKEGNLKDRPYYSKYEEKMSPAQKEKWRRVVEQVVREFELIKYPTMPVQKFKEKAGSSPLAVMYEDRGPQITFEVVNGFDMTHEQAKDLEVMIPETHGLYDLRIPILERADVLFKEFGLPVVSRLAGVFALDFGIEGVSKTLAVKKVLEEEEILKSVGLSLDDVSEPEHLEIWADKFSTTFGGFDRYLSMAVGSKVRAIDFRPEDPKEFMTGYNVQVWDGKKHLHEGLLEYLQSRGK
;
A
#
# COMPACT_ATOMS: atom_id res chain seq x y z
N MET A 1 -17.60 15.44 -20.67
CA MET A 1 -16.97 15.79 -19.39
C MET A 1 -15.63 16.42 -19.71
N GLY A 2 -15.17 17.39 -18.91
CA GLY A 2 -13.91 18.10 -19.21
C GLY A 2 -12.72 17.21 -18.89
N GLN A 3 -11.75 17.17 -19.80
CA GLN A 3 -10.52 16.39 -19.66
C GLN A 3 -9.80 16.75 -18.36
N ILE A 4 -9.46 15.76 -17.52
CA ILE A 4 -8.66 16.00 -16.32
C ILE A 4 -7.28 16.50 -16.76
N LYS A 5 -6.91 17.71 -16.32
CA LYS A 5 -5.64 18.36 -16.65
C LYS A 5 -4.66 18.30 -15.49
N TRP A 6 -3.38 18.38 -15.81
CA TRP A 6 -2.29 18.53 -14.84
C TRP A 6 -2.54 19.71 -13.88
N ASN A 7 -2.25 19.52 -12.59
CA ASN A 7 -2.33 20.56 -11.58
C ASN A 7 -1.00 21.33 -11.48
N ASP A 8 -0.90 22.49 -12.12
CA ASP A 8 0.30 23.34 -12.08
C ASP A 8 0.64 23.92 -10.69
N LYS A 9 -0.30 23.85 -9.73
CA LYS A 9 -0.11 24.36 -8.37
C LYS A 9 0.35 23.29 -7.38
N VAL A 10 0.36 22.02 -7.77
CA VAL A 10 0.68 20.92 -6.86
C VAL A 10 2.09 21.10 -6.27
N LYS A 11 2.20 20.85 -4.96
CA LYS A 11 3.45 20.89 -4.18
C LYS A 11 3.76 19.52 -3.59
N LEU A 12 2.74 18.78 -3.17
CA LEU A 12 2.85 17.44 -2.64
C LEU A 12 1.81 16.52 -3.27
N VAL A 13 2.28 15.38 -3.75
CA VAL A 13 1.44 14.28 -4.21
C VAL A 13 1.42 13.18 -3.15
N LEU A 14 0.22 12.71 -2.81
CA LEU A 14 0.00 11.51 -1.99
C LEU A 14 -0.37 10.37 -2.93
N SER A 15 0.50 9.37 -3.07
CA SER A 15 0.31 8.32 -4.08
C SER A 15 0.23 6.95 -3.44
N ASP A 16 -0.78 6.16 -3.83
CA ASP A 16 -0.64 4.70 -3.75
C ASP A 16 0.46 4.22 -4.71
N VAL A 17 0.95 3.00 -4.51
CA VAL A 17 2.00 2.39 -5.32
C VAL A 17 1.44 1.32 -6.26
N ASP A 18 0.68 0.37 -5.73
CA ASP A 18 0.31 -0.84 -6.47
C ASP A 18 -0.87 -0.53 -7.38
N GLU A 19 -0.77 -0.94 -8.66
CA GLU A 19 -1.74 -0.57 -9.70
C GLU A 19 -1.90 0.96 -9.93
N THR A 20 -1.08 1.78 -9.28
CA THR A 20 -1.06 3.25 -9.44
C THR A 20 0.27 3.76 -9.99
N VAL A 21 1.40 3.49 -9.32
CA VAL A 21 2.74 3.87 -9.81
C VAL A 21 3.42 2.70 -10.52
N ALA A 22 3.20 1.49 -10.02
CA ALA A 22 3.76 0.27 -10.56
C ALA A 22 2.69 -0.82 -10.59
N ASP A 23 2.79 -1.74 -11.54
CA ASP A 23 1.93 -2.92 -11.57
C ASP A 23 2.25 -3.86 -10.39
N LEU A 24 1.30 -4.72 -10.03
CA LEU A 24 1.36 -5.56 -8.83
C LEU A 24 2.60 -6.47 -8.84
N TYR A 25 3.48 -6.30 -7.85
CA TYR A 25 4.78 -7.00 -7.72
C TYR A 25 5.78 -6.79 -8.87
N LEU A 26 5.55 -5.81 -9.75
CA LEU A 26 6.47 -5.49 -10.84
C LEU A 26 7.14 -4.13 -10.61
N PRO A 27 8.38 -3.93 -11.10
CA PRO A 27 8.99 -2.61 -11.14
C PRO A 27 8.14 -1.62 -11.93
N ALA A 28 8.18 -0.34 -11.56
CA ALA A 28 7.59 0.71 -12.37
C ALA A 28 8.23 0.75 -13.77
N LEU A 29 7.43 1.06 -14.78
CA LEU A 29 7.91 1.17 -16.16
C LEU A 29 9.03 2.24 -16.25
N PRO A 30 10.06 2.06 -17.10
CA PRO A 30 11.09 3.07 -17.31
C PRO A 30 10.53 4.46 -17.67
N GLU A 31 9.45 4.50 -18.45
CA GLU A 31 8.72 5.71 -18.82
C GLU A 31 8.04 6.36 -17.61
N MET A 32 7.48 5.56 -16.71
CA MET A 32 6.93 6.05 -15.43
C MET A 32 8.03 6.68 -14.58
N ILE A 33 9.17 6.00 -14.42
CA ILE A 33 10.33 6.53 -13.69
C ILE A 33 10.82 7.85 -14.32
N SER A 34 10.86 7.93 -15.65
CA SER A 34 11.23 9.16 -16.38
C SER A 34 10.27 10.31 -16.06
N GLU A 35 8.95 10.08 -16.07
CA GLU A 35 7.97 11.11 -15.73
C GLU A 35 7.99 11.51 -14.26
N LEU A 36 8.16 10.56 -13.34
CA LEU A 36 8.33 10.85 -11.91
C LEU A 36 9.57 11.72 -11.66
N ASN A 37 10.70 11.43 -12.32
CA ASN A 37 11.89 12.29 -12.22
C ASN A 37 11.57 13.74 -12.65
N LYS A 38 10.82 13.94 -13.75
CA LYS A 38 10.41 15.29 -14.20
C LYS A 38 9.49 15.99 -13.18
N VAL A 39 8.57 15.26 -12.55
CA VAL A 39 7.73 15.78 -11.45
C VAL A 39 8.62 16.27 -10.30
N LEU A 40 9.55 15.45 -9.84
CA LEU A 40 10.46 15.79 -8.75
C LEU A 40 11.39 16.97 -9.13
N GLU A 41 11.91 17.00 -10.36
CA GLU A 41 12.73 18.11 -10.89
C GLU A 41 11.98 19.45 -10.84
N SER A 42 10.67 19.44 -11.10
CA SER A 42 9.83 20.65 -11.09
C SER A 42 9.56 21.27 -9.72
N GLY A 43 9.97 20.61 -8.62
CA GLY A 43 9.74 21.12 -7.27
C GLY A 43 8.76 20.30 -6.44
N VAL A 44 7.97 19.42 -7.07
CA VAL A 44 6.92 18.65 -6.41
C VAL A 44 7.53 17.52 -5.57
N ALA A 45 7.06 17.36 -4.33
CA ALA A 45 7.36 16.21 -3.49
C ALA A 45 6.34 15.10 -3.70
N ILE A 46 6.75 13.84 -3.49
CA ILE A 46 5.85 12.68 -3.60
C ILE A 46 5.96 11.84 -2.33
N PHE A 47 4.83 11.58 -1.70
CA PHE A 47 4.70 10.63 -0.60
C PHE A 47 4.07 9.35 -1.13
N LEU A 48 4.89 8.30 -1.28
CA LEU A 48 4.46 6.96 -1.70
C LEU A 48 3.96 6.19 -0.49
N ILE A 49 2.73 5.67 -0.54
CA ILE A 49 2.11 4.96 0.57
C ILE A 49 1.57 3.63 0.08
N SER A 50 2.01 2.52 0.68
CA SER A 50 1.59 1.18 0.26
C SER A 50 1.53 0.20 1.42
N GLY A 51 0.74 -0.86 1.27
CA GLY A 51 0.78 -2.04 2.15
C GLY A 51 2.07 -2.85 2.01
N HIS A 52 2.81 -2.65 0.93
CA HIS A 52 4.06 -3.33 0.65
C HIS A 52 5.19 -2.92 1.61
N GLY A 53 6.23 -3.76 1.71
CA GLY A 53 7.40 -3.50 2.55
C GLY A 53 8.32 -2.44 1.95
N LEU A 54 9.11 -1.77 2.80
CA LEU A 54 10.06 -0.73 2.40
C LEU A 54 11.00 -1.19 1.27
N ALA A 55 11.59 -2.37 1.41
CA ALA A 55 12.53 -2.92 0.44
C ALA A 55 11.89 -3.08 -0.96
N GLY A 56 10.66 -3.59 -1.03
CA GLY A 56 9.97 -3.76 -2.31
C GLY A 56 9.57 -2.44 -2.95
N ILE A 57 9.18 -1.42 -2.18
CA ILE A 57 8.96 -0.07 -2.72
C ILE A 57 10.26 0.52 -3.26
N GLN A 58 11.39 0.31 -2.56
CA GLN A 58 12.69 0.78 -3.02
C GLN A 58 13.11 0.09 -4.32
N GLU A 59 13.03 -1.24 -4.37
CA GLU A 59 13.40 -2.04 -5.54
C GLU A 59 12.56 -1.67 -6.75
N ARG A 60 11.25 -1.49 -6.58
CA ARG A 60 10.32 -1.27 -7.71
C ARG A 60 10.31 0.17 -8.20
N ILE A 61 10.64 1.14 -7.34
CA ILE A 61 10.46 2.57 -7.64
C ILE A 61 11.71 3.37 -7.27
N THR A 62 11.98 3.55 -5.98
CA THR A 62 12.86 4.67 -5.57
C THR A 62 14.33 4.43 -5.95
N ASN A 63 14.77 3.18 -6.08
CA ASN A 63 16.12 2.85 -6.56
C ASN A 63 16.33 3.22 -8.04
N HIS A 64 15.26 3.41 -8.80
CA HIS A 64 15.30 3.85 -10.20
C HIS A 64 15.17 5.37 -10.36
N ILE A 65 14.73 6.09 -9.32
CA ILE A 65 14.73 7.55 -9.28
C ILE A 65 16.17 8.07 -9.13
N LYS A 66 16.50 9.17 -9.81
CA LYS A 66 17.84 9.78 -9.73
C LYS A 66 18.18 10.13 -8.27
N PRO A 67 19.37 9.76 -7.76
CA PRO A 67 19.72 9.96 -6.35
C PRO A 67 19.46 11.37 -5.83
N GLU A 68 19.85 12.40 -6.59
CA GLU A 68 19.70 13.81 -6.24
C GLU A 68 18.25 14.30 -6.14
N LEU A 69 17.27 13.52 -6.58
CA LEU A 69 15.84 13.82 -6.50
C LEU A 69 15.12 13.07 -5.38
N ARG A 70 15.74 12.01 -4.83
CA ARG A 70 15.09 11.15 -3.81
C ARG A 70 14.81 11.89 -2.51
N ASN A 71 15.53 12.96 -2.22
CA ASN A 71 15.25 13.82 -1.06
C ASN A 71 13.87 14.50 -1.12
N LYS A 72 13.17 14.45 -2.25
CA LYS A 72 11.77 14.89 -2.41
C LYS A 72 10.75 13.75 -2.28
N LEU A 73 11.21 12.56 -1.89
CA LEU A 73 10.38 11.38 -1.68
C LEU A 73 10.21 11.08 -0.19
N LEU A 74 8.99 10.67 0.16
CA LEU A 74 8.69 9.98 1.41
C LEU A 74 8.12 8.60 1.09
N ILE A 75 8.37 7.62 1.96
CA ILE A 75 7.83 6.26 1.85
C ILE A 75 7.07 5.92 3.13
N GLY A 76 5.79 5.65 3.01
CA GLY A 76 4.90 5.13 4.04
C GLY A 76 4.63 3.66 3.78
N HIS A 77 5.49 2.78 4.27
CA HIS A 77 5.39 1.34 4.02
C HIS A 77 4.51 0.64 5.07
N CYS A 78 4.00 -0.55 4.76
CA CYS A 78 3.06 -1.29 5.60
C CYS A 78 1.87 -0.43 6.06
N CYS A 79 1.18 0.20 5.10
CA CYS A 79 0.09 1.17 5.31
C CYS A 79 0.51 2.41 6.14
N GLY A 80 1.79 2.75 6.14
CA GLY A 80 2.35 3.82 6.95
C GLY A 80 2.51 3.43 8.43
N ALA A 81 2.91 2.19 8.70
CA ALA A 81 3.39 1.86 10.04
C ALA A 81 4.65 2.67 10.39
N GLU A 82 5.43 3.01 9.37
CA GLU A 82 6.57 3.91 9.46
C GLU A 82 6.60 4.85 8.26
N VAL A 83 7.15 6.05 8.44
CA VAL A 83 7.45 6.97 7.35
C VAL A 83 8.93 7.23 7.25
N TRP A 84 9.49 6.93 6.09
CA TRP A 84 10.89 7.07 5.76
C TRP A 84 11.09 8.18 4.73
N GLY A 85 12.30 8.70 4.66
CA GLY A 85 12.73 9.60 3.59
C GLY A 85 14.22 9.46 3.34
N PHE A 86 14.74 10.37 2.53
CA PHE A 86 16.11 10.30 2.03
C PHE A 86 16.96 11.49 2.50
N THR A 87 18.28 11.31 2.50
CA THR A 87 19.25 12.39 2.66
C THR A 87 19.34 13.21 1.37
N LYS A 88 20.06 14.35 1.40
CA LYS A 88 20.27 15.20 0.21
C LYS A 88 21.03 14.47 -0.91
N GLU A 89 21.84 13.50 -0.55
CA GLU A 89 22.62 12.64 -1.46
C GLU A 89 21.78 11.49 -2.05
N GLY A 90 20.53 11.34 -1.60
CA GLY A 90 19.62 10.30 -2.09
C GLY A 90 19.74 8.95 -1.40
N ASN A 91 20.43 8.89 -0.26
CA ASN A 91 20.48 7.69 0.57
C ASN A 91 19.25 7.61 1.48
N LEU A 92 18.74 6.41 1.71
CA LEU A 92 17.70 6.23 2.72
C LEU A 92 18.26 6.67 4.09
N LYS A 93 17.46 7.37 4.89
CA LYS A 93 17.85 7.72 6.26
C LYS A 93 18.06 6.47 7.13
N ASP A 94 18.91 6.57 8.14
CA ASP A 94 19.19 5.47 9.07
C ASP A 94 18.01 5.13 10.01
N ARG A 95 17.03 6.03 10.11
CA ARG A 95 15.81 5.87 10.92
C ARG A 95 14.61 6.52 10.22
N PRO A 96 13.40 5.98 10.45
CA PRO A 96 12.19 6.65 9.98
C PRO A 96 11.96 7.96 10.75
N TYR A 97 11.15 8.85 10.18
CA TYR A 97 10.65 10.04 10.87
C TYR A 97 9.72 9.65 12.03
N TYR A 98 8.88 8.64 11.81
CA TYR A 98 8.14 7.98 12.89
C TYR A 98 8.02 6.48 12.65
N SER A 99 7.88 5.72 13.73
CA SER A 99 7.60 4.29 13.68
C SER A 99 6.59 3.90 14.75
N LYS A 100 5.39 3.49 14.33
CA LYS A 100 4.41 2.88 15.24
C LYS A 100 4.86 1.53 15.76
N TYR A 101 5.75 0.87 15.03
CA TYR A 101 6.31 -0.41 15.42
C TYR A 101 7.24 -0.28 16.63
N GLU A 102 8.16 0.69 16.59
CA GLU A 102 9.03 0.99 17.72
C GLU A 102 8.26 1.59 18.90
N GLU A 103 7.20 2.36 18.65
CA GLU A 103 6.36 2.95 19.71
C GLU A 103 5.54 1.89 20.46
N LYS A 104 4.96 0.92 19.75
CA LYS A 104 3.98 -0.02 20.33
C LYS A 104 4.54 -1.38 20.70
N MET A 105 5.69 -1.78 20.16
CA MET A 105 6.24 -3.12 20.39
C MET A 105 7.62 -3.09 20.99
N SER A 106 7.76 -3.73 22.15
CA SER A 106 9.07 -4.08 22.71
C SER A 106 9.76 -5.16 21.86
N PRO A 107 11.11 -5.29 21.93
CA PRO A 107 11.83 -6.36 21.25
C PRO A 107 11.29 -7.78 21.56
N ALA A 108 10.90 -8.02 22.81
CA ALA A 108 10.32 -9.30 23.23
C ALA A 108 8.95 -9.56 22.57
N GLN A 109 8.10 -8.54 22.41
CA GLN A 109 6.83 -8.67 21.69
C GLN A 109 7.06 -8.93 20.20
N LYS A 110 8.07 -8.28 19.59
CA LYS A 110 8.43 -8.49 18.17
C LYS A 110 8.87 -9.92 17.90
N GLU A 111 9.66 -10.51 18.79
CA GLU A 111 10.05 -11.92 18.69
C GLU A 111 8.86 -12.85 18.92
N LYS A 112 8.07 -12.57 19.97
CA LYS A 112 6.88 -13.37 20.30
C LYS A 112 5.86 -13.38 19.17
N TRP A 113 5.66 -12.24 18.51
CA TRP A 113 4.79 -12.14 17.35
C TRP A 113 5.21 -13.08 16.22
N ARG A 114 6.49 -13.11 15.85
CA ARG A 114 7.02 -14.06 14.85
C ARG A 114 6.80 -15.51 15.25
N ARG A 115 6.97 -15.84 16.53
CA ARG A 115 6.68 -17.20 17.04
C ARG A 115 5.20 -17.58 16.91
N VAL A 116 4.29 -16.63 17.14
CA VAL A 116 2.85 -16.82 16.93
C VAL A 116 2.53 -17.05 15.47
N VAL A 117 3.09 -16.24 14.56
CA VAL A 117 2.91 -16.44 13.11
C VAL A 117 3.45 -17.81 12.67
N GLU A 118 4.61 -18.22 13.15
CA GLU A 118 5.14 -19.57 12.86
C GLU A 118 4.28 -20.69 13.47
N GLN A 119 3.58 -20.44 14.58
CA GLN A 119 2.59 -21.38 15.10
C GLN A 119 1.40 -21.50 14.16
N VAL A 120 0.86 -20.40 13.65
CA VAL A 120 -0.21 -20.41 12.63
C VAL A 120 0.24 -21.16 11.38
N VAL A 121 1.45 -20.91 10.88
CA VAL A 121 2.02 -21.64 9.74
C VAL A 121 2.03 -23.15 9.98
N ARG A 122 2.39 -23.60 11.19
CA ARG A 122 2.40 -25.03 11.53
C ARG A 122 1.00 -25.61 11.70
N GLU A 123 0.09 -24.90 12.37
CA GLU A 123 -1.28 -25.36 12.63
C GLU A 123 -2.08 -25.54 11.33
N PHE A 124 -1.83 -24.71 10.32
CA PHE A 124 -2.48 -24.78 9.01
C PHE A 124 -1.62 -25.48 7.95
N GLU A 125 -0.46 -26.03 8.33
CA GLU A 125 0.49 -26.71 7.42
C GLU A 125 0.87 -25.88 6.18
N LEU A 126 1.02 -24.57 6.34
CA LEU A 126 1.28 -23.65 5.23
C LEU A 126 2.68 -23.84 4.65
N ILE A 127 2.77 -23.89 3.32
CA ILE A 127 4.03 -23.98 2.58
C ILE A 127 4.44 -22.57 2.16
N LYS A 128 5.50 -22.04 2.78
CA LYS A 128 5.98 -20.68 2.55
C LYS A 128 6.82 -20.58 1.26
N TYR A 129 6.48 -19.62 0.42
CA TYR A 129 7.29 -19.15 -0.71
C TYR A 129 7.68 -17.69 -0.51
N PRO A 130 8.81 -17.21 -1.05
CA PRO A 130 9.08 -15.76 -1.07
C PRO A 130 8.06 -15.05 -1.98
N THR A 131 7.80 -13.77 -1.71
CA THR A 131 6.98 -12.92 -2.59
C THR A 131 7.56 -12.87 -3.99
N MET A 132 6.69 -13.03 -5.00
CA MET A 132 7.05 -12.99 -6.41
C MET A 132 5.82 -12.68 -7.27
N PRO A 133 5.98 -12.37 -8.58
CA PRO A 133 4.84 -12.24 -9.48
C PRO A 133 3.95 -13.49 -9.46
N VAL A 134 2.62 -13.29 -9.44
CA VAL A 134 1.61 -14.34 -9.27
C VAL A 134 1.80 -15.51 -10.25
N GLN A 135 2.14 -15.23 -11.50
CA GLN A 135 2.39 -16.25 -12.51
C GLN A 135 3.58 -17.16 -12.12
N LYS A 136 4.69 -16.58 -11.65
CA LYS A 136 5.87 -17.34 -11.20
C LYS A 136 5.57 -18.13 -9.93
N PHE A 137 4.73 -17.60 -9.05
CA PHE A 137 4.28 -18.33 -7.87
C PHE A 137 3.50 -19.59 -8.28
N LYS A 138 2.49 -19.46 -9.16
CA LYS A 138 1.69 -20.59 -9.66
C LYS A 138 2.53 -21.67 -10.33
N GLU A 139 3.57 -21.28 -11.08
CA GLU A 139 4.50 -22.23 -11.70
C GLU A 139 5.31 -23.05 -10.67
N LYS A 140 5.66 -22.46 -9.51
CA LYS A 140 6.46 -23.11 -8.46
C LYS A 140 5.63 -23.86 -7.43
N ALA A 141 4.48 -23.30 -7.05
CA ALA A 141 3.61 -23.81 -6.00
C ALA A 141 2.54 -24.78 -6.53
N GLY A 142 2.33 -24.82 -7.85
CA GLY A 142 1.23 -25.54 -8.47
C GLY A 142 -0.11 -24.97 -8.01
N SER A 143 -1.07 -25.86 -7.79
CA SER A 143 -2.44 -25.53 -7.37
C SER A 143 -2.70 -25.75 -5.88
N SER A 144 -1.66 -25.94 -5.06
CA SER A 144 -1.83 -26.20 -3.62
C SER A 144 -2.43 -24.97 -2.93
N PRO A 145 -3.60 -25.08 -2.25
CA PRO A 145 -4.18 -23.98 -1.50
C PRO A 145 -3.37 -23.56 -0.27
N LEU A 146 -2.58 -24.48 0.28
CA LEU A 146 -1.73 -24.27 1.45
C LEU A 146 -0.41 -23.56 1.10
N ALA A 147 -0.09 -23.43 -0.18
CA ALA A 147 1.05 -22.64 -0.61
C ALA A 147 0.72 -21.15 -0.50
N VAL A 148 1.55 -20.41 0.25
CA VAL A 148 1.38 -18.98 0.47
C VAL A 148 2.69 -18.26 0.15
N MET A 149 2.62 -17.06 -0.43
CA MET A 149 3.79 -16.17 -0.38
C MET A 149 3.84 -15.53 1.00
N TYR A 150 5.02 -15.57 1.61
CA TYR A 150 5.27 -15.10 2.96
C TYR A 150 6.28 -13.96 2.92
N GLU A 151 5.97 -12.87 3.62
CA GLU A 151 6.91 -11.77 3.80
C GLU A 151 6.81 -11.18 5.21
N ASP A 152 7.94 -11.15 5.92
CA ASP A 152 8.09 -10.37 7.15
C ASP A 152 8.69 -9.01 6.78
N ARG A 153 7.87 -7.97 6.83
CA ARG A 153 8.23 -6.60 6.43
C ARG A 153 8.74 -5.78 7.60
N GLY A 154 8.81 -6.36 8.81
CA GLY A 154 9.09 -5.66 10.06
C GLY A 154 7.82 -5.35 10.85
N PRO A 155 7.10 -4.24 10.53
CA PRO A 155 5.90 -3.82 11.25
C PRO A 155 4.62 -4.48 10.71
N GLN A 156 4.74 -5.32 9.67
CA GLN A 156 3.68 -6.12 9.09
C GLN A 156 4.25 -7.48 8.66
N ILE A 157 3.50 -8.55 8.86
CA ILE A 157 3.78 -9.85 8.25
C ILE A 157 2.60 -10.18 7.34
N THR A 158 2.87 -10.55 6.10
CA THR A 158 1.84 -10.77 5.08
C THR A 158 1.90 -12.19 4.55
N PHE A 159 0.72 -12.80 4.43
CA PHE A 159 0.48 -14.01 3.66
C PHE A 159 -0.30 -13.67 2.38
N GLU A 160 0.27 -13.95 1.22
CA GLU A 160 -0.45 -13.89 -0.05
C GLU A 160 -0.98 -15.30 -0.37
N VAL A 161 -2.28 -15.48 -0.18
CA VAL A 161 -2.96 -16.79 -0.22
C VAL A 161 -3.54 -17.04 -1.62
N VAL A 162 -2.69 -16.93 -2.66
CA VAL A 162 -3.08 -16.91 -4.09
C VAL A 162 -3.91 -18.11 -4.55
N ASN A 163 -3.68 -19.29 -3.98
CA ASN A 163 -4.41 -20.50 -4.36
C ASN A 163 -5.50 -20.88 -3.36
N GLY A 164 -5.50 -20.26 -2.18
CA GLY A 164 -6.43 -20.55 -1.09
C GLY A 164 -7.50 -19.48 -0.89
N PHE A 165 -7.51 -18.44 -1.72
CA PHE A 165 -8.64 -17.53 -1.86
C PHE A 165 -9.52 -18.01 -3.03
N ASP A 166 -10.84 -17.94 -2.89
CA ASP A 166 -11.78 -18.33 -3.95
C ASP A 166 -11.65 -19.81 -4.38
N MET A 167 -11.63 -20.71 -3.40
CA MET A 167 -11.53 -22.15 -3.64
C MET A 167 -12.90 -22.77 -3.96
N THR A 168 -12.87 -23.82 -4.78
CA THR A 168 -14.02 -24.69 -4.98
C THR A 168 -14.29 -25.55 -3.75
N HIS A 169 -15.51 -26.09 -3.66
CA HIS A 169 -15.89 -27.00 -2.59
C HIS A 169 -15.03 -28.27 -2.54
N GLU A 170 -14.57 -28.78 -3.69
CA GLU A 170 -13.69 -29.96 -3.76
C GLU A 170 -12.32 -29.64 -3.16
N GLN A 171 -11.73 -28.51 -3.55
CA GLN A 171 -10.44 -28.05 -3.00
C GLN A 171 -10.50 -27.83 -1.48
N ALA A 172 -11.61 -27.28 -0.98
CA ALA A 172 -11.80 -27.05 0.45
C ALA A 172 -12.03 -28.35 1.23
N LYS A 173 -12.69 -29.35 0.64
CA LYS A 173 -12.95 -30.66 1.27
C LYS A 173 -11.68 -31.48 1.50
N ASP A 174 -10.70 -31.33 0.63
CA ASP A 174 -9.42 -32.04 0.73
C ASP A 174 -8.52 -31.48 1.84
N LEU A 175 -8.93 -30.38 2.49
CA LEU A 175 -8.22 -29.78 3.62
C LEU A 175 -8.81 -30.28 4.94
N GLU A 176 -7.93 -30.63 5.90
CA GLU A 176 -8.34 -31.09 7.24
C GLU A 176 -8.89 -29.96 8.14
N VAL A 177 -9.02 -28.74 7.59
CA VAL A 177 -9.50 -27.55 8.29
C VAL A 177 -10.86 -27.15 7.73
N MET A 178 -11.81 -26.82 8.61
CA MET A 178 -13.09 -26.27 8.19
C MET A 178 -12.90 -24.87 7.62
N ILE A 179 -13.23 -24.68 6.35
CA ILE A 179 -13.15 -23.38 5.67
C ILE A 179 -14.56 -22.82 5.51
N PRO A 180 -14.85 -21.62 6.02
CA PRO A 180 -16.15 -21.01 5.87
C PRO A 180 -16.38 -20.59 4.42
N GLU A 181 -17.65 -20.60 4.01
CA GLU A 181 -18.08 -20.09 2.72
C GLU A 181 -18.33 -18.59 2.82
N THR A 182 -17.71 -17.82 1.93
CA THR A 182 -17.90 -16.39 1.74
C THR A 182 -18.32 -16.11 0.31
N HIS A 183 -19.52 -15.54 0.14
CA HIS A 183 -20.08 -15.20 -1.18
C HIS A 183 -20.16 -16.37 -2.19
N GLY A 184 -20.34 -17.60 -1.72
CA GLY A 184 -20.41 -18.79 -2.58
C GLY A 184 -19.11 -19.57 -2.71
N LEU A 185 -18.01 -19.09 -2.11
CA LEU A 185 -16.64 -19.55 -2.35
C LEU A 185 -15.89 -19.73 -1.02
N TYR A 186 -14.90 -20.62 -0.99
CA TYR A 186 -14.16 -20.94 0.23
C TYR A 186 -12.87 -20.12 0.32
N ASP A 187 -12.61 -19.49 1.47
CA ASP A 187 -11.46 -18.61 1.66
C ASP A 187 -10.63 -19.00 2.88
N LEU A 188 -9.46 -19.58 2.63
CA LEU A 188 -8.52 -20.05 3.66
C LEU A 188 -8.01 -18.92 4.56
N ARG A 189 -8.07 -17.66 4.10
CA ARG A 189 -7.62 -16.51 4.90
C ARG A 189 -8.46 -16.31 6.15
N ILE A 190 -9.75 -16.62 6.11
CA ILE A 190 -10.68 -16.40 7.21
C ILE A 190 -10.33 -17.23 8.44
N PRO A 191 -10.21 -18.57 8.37
CA PRO A 191 -9.84 -19.36 9.54
C PRO A 191 -8.42 -19.07 10.03
N ILE A 192 -7.47 -18.77 9.12
CA ILE A 192 -6.12 -18.32 9.50
C ILE A 192 -6.18 -17.02 10.31
N LEU A 193 -6.94 -16.03 9.82
CA LEU A 193 -7.16 -14.74 10.47
C LEU A 193 -7.75 -14.93 11.87
N GLU A 194 -8.83 -15.69 11.99
CA GLU A 194 -9.53 -15.92 13.26
C GLU A 194 -8.60 -16.58 14.27
N ARG A 195 -7.82 -17.57 13.84
CA ARG A 195 -6.86 -18.25 14.71
C ARG A 195 -5.72 -17.33 15.12
N ALA A 196 -5.18 -16.54 14.20
CA ALA A 196 -4.13 -15.57 14.49
C ALA A 196 -4.59 -14.53 15.53
N ASP A 197 -5.80 -13.99 15.39
CA ASP A 197 -6.36 -12.99 16.32
C ASP A 197 -6.55 -13.56 17.74
N VAL A 198 -6.98 -14.82 17.86
CA VAL A 198 -7.03 -15.52 19.16
C VAL A 198 -5.65 -15.57 19.80
N LEU A 199 -4.63 -15.99 19.04
CA LEU A 199 -3.26 -16.09 19.54
C LEU A 199 -2.68 -14.72 19.90
N PHE A 200 -2.90 -13.68 19.08
CA PHE A 200 -2.44 -12.33 19.39
C PHE A 200 -3.02 -11.82 20.71
N LYS A 201 -4.32 -12.08 20.94
CA LYS A 201 -5.00 -11.72 22.19
C LYS A 201 -4.47 -12.51 23.39
N GLU A 202 -4.34 -13.84 23.28
CA GLU A 202 -3.78 -14.71 24.33
C GLU A 202 -2.39 -14.25 24.76
N PHE A 203 -1.58 -13.79 23.80
CA PHE A 203 -0.21 -13.38 24.04
C PHE A 203 -0.03 -11.89 24.32
N GLY A 204 -1.11 -11.09 24.33
CA GLY A 204 -1.07 -9.65 24.61
C GLY A 204 -0.28 -8.84 23.57
N LEU A 205 -0.39 -9.23 22.29
CA LEU A 205 0.30 -8.57 21.18
C LEU A 205 -0.60 -7.48 20.57
N PRO A 206 -0.09 -6.25 20.35
CA PRO A 206 -0.86 -5.15 19.74
C PRO A 206 -0.89 -5.29 18.20
N VAL A 207 -1.28 -6.46 17.72
CA VAL A 207 -1.31 -6.85 16.31
C VAL A 207 -2.76 -7.19 15.95
N VAL A 208 -3.18 -6.78 14.75
CA VAL A 208 -4.48 -7.08 14.17
C VAL A 208 -4.31 -7.74 12.83
N SER A 209 -5.17 -8.71 12.54
CA SER A 209 -5.26 -9.37 11.24
C SER A 209 -6.23 -8.63 10.32
N ARG A 210 -5.91 -8.52 9.02
CA ARG A 210 -6.73 -7.81 8.03
C ARG A 210 -6.67 -8.51 6.68
N LEU A 211 -7.82 -8.69 6.05
CA LEU A 211 -7.86 -9.03 4.62
C LEU A 211 -7.44 -7.80 3.82
N ALA A 212 -6.46 -7.96 2.95
CA ALA A 212 -5.89 -6.88 2.15
C ALA A 212 -5.83 -7.28 0.67
N GLY A 213 -5.99 -6.30 -0.22
CA GLY A 213 -6.01 -6.53 -1.67
C GLY A 213 -7.03 -7.60 -2.08
N VAL A 214 -6.66 -8.41 -3.07
CA VAL A 214 -7.49 -9.51 -3.57
C VAL A 214 -7.29 -10.78 -2.73
N PHE A 215 -6.04 -11.12 -2.41
CA PHE A 215 -5.65 -12.42 -1.84
C PHE A 215 -4.68 -12.33 -0.65
N ALA A 216 -4.43 -11.13 -0.11
CA ALA A 216 -3.52 -10.97 1.02
C ALA A 216 -4.25 -11.08 2.36
N LEU A 217 -3.52 -11.57 3.35
CA LEU A 217 -3.83 -11.53 4.77
C LEU A 217 -2.65 -10.85 5.48
N ASP A 218 -2.89 -9.66 6.00
CA ASP A 218 -1.90 -8.86 6.70
C ASP A 218 -2.07 -9.00 8.21
N PHE A 219 -0.99 -9.29 8.90
CA PHE A 219 -0.86 -9.12 10.35
C PHE A 219 -0.09 -7.83 10.57
N GLY A 220 -0.73 -6.79 11.09
CA GLY A 220 -0.13 -5.46 11.22
C GLY A 220 -0.37 -4.84 12.59
N ILE A 221 0.40 -3.82 12.93
CA ILE A 221 0.25 -3.12 14.21
C ILE A 221 -1.13 -2.47 14.32
N GLU A 222 -1.77 -2.63 15.48
CA GLU A 222 -3.06 -2.02 15.77
C GLU A 222 -3.01 -0.48 15.62
N GLY A 223 -4.02 0.09 14.97
CA GLY A 223 -4.14 1.54 14.80
C GLY A 223 -3.27 2.13 13.68
N VAL A 224 -2.56 1.31 12.90
CA VAL A 224 -1.90 1.76 11.65
C VAL A 224 -2.93 1.90 10.53
N SER A 225 -2.87 3.02 9.81
CA SER A 225 -3.66 3.30 8.61
C SER A 225 -2.98 4.34 7.72
N LYS A 226 -3.29 4.33 6.42
CA LYS A 226 -2.85 5.37 5.48
C LYS A 226 -3.25 6.78 5.95
N THR A 227 -4.43 6.92 6.56
CA THR A 227 -4.90 8.20 7.12
C THR A 227 -3.97 8.75 8.19
N LEU A 228 -3.53 7.90 9.13
CA LEU A 228 -2.64 8.31 10.21
C LEU A 228 -1.30 8.79 9.63
N ALA A 229 -0.77 8.07 8.65
CA ALA A 229 0.52 8.38 8.03
C ALA A 229 0.49 9.72 7.29
N VAL A 230 -0.56 9.97 6.49
CA VAL A 230 -0.75 11.24 5.80
C VAL A 230 -0.88 12.38 6.80
N LYS A 231 -1.73 12.25 7.83
CA LYS A 231 -1.86 13.29 8.87
C LYS A 231 -0.53 13.60 9.53
N LYS A 232 0.23 12.56 9.87
CA LYS A 232 1.57 12.70 10.46
C LYS A 232 2.52 13.50 9.57
N VAL A 233 2.56 13.21 8.28
CA VAL A 233 3.38 13.98 7.32
C VAL A 233 2.91 15.42 7.20
N LEU A 234 1.61 15.67 7.12
CA LEU A 234 1.06 17.01 6.89
C LEU A 234 1.07 17.91 8.13
N GLU A 235 1.07 17.33 9.33
CA GLU A 235 1.05 18.07 10.60
C GLU A 235 2.45 18.28 11.21
N GLU A 236 3.45 17.47 10.83
CA GLU A 236 4.81 17.55 11.38
C GLU A 236 5.76 18.33 10.46
N GLU A 237 6.02 19.59 10.84
CA GLU A 237 6.85 20.53 10.06
C GLU A 237 8.24 19.99 9.69
N GLU A 238 8.87 19.21 10.57
CA GLU A 238 10.20 18.62 10.33
C GLU A 238 10.19 17.58 9.19
N ILE A 239 9.07 16.87 9.00
CA ILE A 239 8.91 15.93 7.89
C ILE A 239 8.74 16.71 6.58
N LEU A 240 7.89 17.74 6.57
CA LEU A 240 7.68 18.59 5.39
C LEU A 240 8.97 19.30 4.96
N LYS A 241 9.69 19.90 5.90
CA LYS A 241 10.98 20.55 5.64
C LYS A 241 11.98 19.61 4.98
N SER A 242 11.94 18.33 5.33
CA SER A 242 12.85 17.34 4.79
C SER A 242 12.69 17.12 3.28
N VAL A 243 11.49 17.35 2.75
CA VAL A 243 11.18 17.32 1.30
C VAL A 243 11.08 18.72 0.68
N GLY A 244 11.50 19.76 1.42
CA GLY A 244 11.51 21.14 0.94
C GLY A 244 10.16 21.85 0.98
N LEU A 245 9.24 21.41 1.84
CA LEU A 245 7.92 22.00 2.02
C LEU A 245 7.75 22.63 3.42
N SER A 246 6.78 23.52 3.53
CA SER A 246 6.29 24.11 4.78
C SER A 246 4.84 23.71 5.04
N LEU A 247 4.30 24.06 6.21
CA LEU A 247 2.88 23.84 6.52
C LEU A 247 1.95 24.64 5.57
N ASP A 248 2.36 25.84 5.16
CA ASP A 248 1.60 26.67 4.22
C ASP A 248 1.56 26.04 2.81
N ASP A 249 2.58 25.26 2.43
CA ASP A 249 2.59 24.55 1.15
C ASP A 249 1.56 23.41 1.10
N VAL A 250 1.02 22.98 2.23
CA VAL A 250 0.04 21.87 2.30
C VAL A 250 -1.31 22.27 2.89
N SER A 251 -1.51 23.55 3.24
CA SER A 251 -2.77 24.04 3.80
C SER A 251 -3.85 24.26 2.74
N GLU A 252 -3.44 24.63 1.51
CA GLU A 252 -4.35 24.90 0.40
C GLU A 252 -4.67 23.62 -0.40
N PRO A 253 -5.96 23.31 -0.65
CA PRO A 253 -6.34 22.07 -1.33
C PRO A 253 -5.72 21.87 -2.72
N GLU A 254 -5.41 22.96 -3.41
CA GLU A 254 -4.81 22.96 -4.75
C GLU A 254 -3.29 22.67 -4.75
N HIS A 255 -2.63 22.72 -3.60
CA HIS A 255 -1.24 22.32 -3.47
C HIS A 255 -1.06 20.82 -3.21
N LEU A 256 -2.16 20.10 -2.96
CA LEU A 256 -2.19 18.67 -2.74
C LEU A 256 -2.88 17.96 -3.90
N GLU A 257 -2.42 16.75 -4.22
CA GLU A 257 -3.12 15.85 -5.13
C GLU A 257 -2.96 14.41 -4.67
N ILE A 258 -4.01 13.61 -4.83
CA ILE A 258 -3.98 12.17 -4.53
C ILE A 258 -4.01 11.38 -5.84
N TRP A 259 -3.09 10.41 -5.97
CA TRP A 259 -3.07 9.44 -7.06
C TRP A 259 -3.31 8.04 -6.49
N ALA A 260 -4.34 7.35 -6.95
CA ALA A 260 -4.62 5.97 -6.54
C ALA A 260 -5.55 5.26 -7.54
N ASP A 261 -5.92 4.02 -7.27
CA ASP A 261 -6.76 3.19 -8.15
C ASP A 261 -7.98 2.55 -7.46
N LYS A 262 -8.23 2.86 -6.17
CA LYS A 262 -9.33 2.20 -5.44
C LYS A 262 -9.98 3.06 -4.34
N PHE A 263 -10.96 3.86 -4.73
CA PHE A 263 -11.73 4.75 -3.84
C PHE A 263 -13.13 4.24 -3.45
N SER A 264 -13.66 3.20 -4.11
CA SER A 264 -15.01 2.67 -3.87
C SER A 264 -15.26 2.33 -2.39
N THR A 265 -16.40 2.80 -1.87
CA THR A 265 -16.88 2.44 -0.52
C THR A 265 -17.53 1.05 -0.47
N THR A 266 -17.89 0.50 -1.62
CA THR A 266 -18.58 -0.80 -1.75
C THR A 266 -17.59 -1.95 -1.82
N PHE A 267 -16.48 -1.80 -2.54
CA PHE A 267 -15.56 -2.91 -2.87
C PHE A 267 -14.16 -2.77 -2.26
N GLY A 268 -14.07 -2.39 -0.99
CA GLY A 268 -12.78 -2.38 -0.27
C GLY A 268 -11.78 -1.37 -0.83
N GLY A 269 -12.24 -0.16 -1.19
CA GLY A 269 -11.39 0.94 -1.66
C GLY A 269 -10.57 1.57 -0.54
N PHE A 270 -9.41 0.98 -0.24
CA PHE A 270 -8.53 1.43 0.83
C PHE A 270 -7.90 2.81 0.55
N ASP A 271 -7.94 3.33 -0.67
CA ASP A 271 -7.35 4.64 -0.99
C ASP A 271 -8.25 5.81 -0.62
N ARG A 272 -9.54 5.55 -0.35
CA ARG A 272 -10.42 6.55 0.28
C ARG A 272 -9.86 7.09 1.59
N TYR A 273 -9.04 6.29 2.29
CA TYR A 273 -8.38 6.69 3.53
C TYR A 273 -7.30 7.77 3.31
N LEU A 274 -6.75 7.91 2.09
CA LEU A 274 -5.92 9.04 1.70
C LEU A 274 -6.77 10.32 1.64
N SER A 275 -7.92 10.27 0.98
CA SER A 275 -8.86 11.40 0.90
C SER A 275 -9.36 11.81 2.29
N MET A 276 -9.67 10.86 3.17
CA MET A 276 -10.10 11.14 4.54
C MET A 276 -9.03 11.80 5.42
N ALA A 277 -7.76 11.74 5.01
CA ALA A 277 -6.65 12.34 5.73
C ALA A 277 -6.51 13.84 5.46
N VAL A 278 -7.12 14.33 4.37
CA VAL A 278 -6.99 15.70 3.88
C VAL A 278 -8.36 16.38 3.79
N GLY A 279 -8.36 17.67 3.45
CA GLY A 279 -9.60 18.40 3.18
C GLY A 279 -10.34 17.83 1.97
N SER A 280 -11.67 17.74 2.04
CA SER A 280 -12.49 17.10 1.00
C SER A 280 -12.43 17.77 -0.38
N LYS A 281 -11.88 18.98 -0.45
CA LYS A 281 -11.64 19.73 -1.70
C LYS A 281 -10.37 19.31 -2.43
N VAL A 282 -9.43 18.63 -1.77
CA VAL A 282 -8.20 18.11 -2.40
C VAL A 282 -8.60 17.17 -3.53
N ARG A 283 -8.03 17.39 -4.71
CA ARG A 283 -8.31 16.55 -5.88
C ARG A 283 -7.68 15.18 -5.69
N ALA A 284 -8.49 14.15 -5.85
CA ALA A 284 -8.06 12.76 -5.95
C ALA A 284 -8.39 12.24 -7.35
N ILE A 285 -7.44 11.57 -7.98
CA ILE A 285 -7.62 10.96 -9.30
C ILE A 285 -7.58 9.45 -9.10
N ASP A 286 -8.68 8.81 -9.51
CA ASP A 286 -8.80 7.36 -9.60
C ASP A 286 -8.40 6.91 -11.00
N PHE A 287 -7.33 6.13 -11.11
CA PHE A 287 -6.88 5.59 -12.38
C PHE A 287 -7.60 4.30 -12.78
N ARG A 288 -8.40 3.70 -11.88
CA ARG A 288 -9.32 2.60 -12.19
C ARG A 288 -10.69 3.17 -12.62
N PRO A 289 -11.37 2.54 -13.59
CA PRO A 289 -12.70 2.98 -14.01
C PRO A 289 -13.79 2.53 -13.01
N GLU A 290 -13.71 2.97 -11.75
CA GLU A 290 -14.75 2.73 -10.74
C GLU A 290 -16.03 3.56 -11.02
N ASP A 291 -17.20 3.14 -10.50
CA ASP A 291 -18.43 3.94 -10.59
C ASP A 291 -18.35 5.11 -9.60
N PRO A 292 -18.38 6.39 -10.06
CA PRO A 292 -18.33 7.54 -9.17
C PRO A 292 -19.45 7.59 -8.12
N LYS A 293 -20.56 6.87 -8.31
CA LYS A 293 -21.62 6.75 -7.31
C LYS A 293 -21.21 5.97 -6.06
N GLU A 294 -20.15 5.18 -6.15
CA GLU A 294 -19.60 4.40 -5.03
C GLU A 294 -18.61 5.20 -4.17
N PHE A 295 -18.25 6.41 -4.59
CA PHE A 295 -17.30 7.25 -3.87
C PHE A 295 -17.92 7.93 -2.65
N MET A 296 -17.07 8.28 -1.69
CA MET A 296 -17.49 9.03 -0.50
C MET A 296 -18.09 10.38 -0.90
N THR A 297 -19.32 10.64 -0.46
CA THR A 297 -20.03 11.89 -0.76
C THR A 297 -19.27 13.12 -0.21
N GLY A 298 -19.16 14.16 -1.04
CA GLY A 298 -18.55 15.44 -0.66
C GLY A 298 -17.03 15.52 -0.84
N TYR A 299 -16.39 14.45 -1.29
CA TYR A 299 -14.97 14.42 -1.65
C TYR A 299 -14.76 14.63 -3.14
N ASN A 300 -13.69 15.35 -3.51
CA ASN A 300 -13.30 15.63 -4.88
C ASN A 300 -12.51 14.47 -5.51
N VAL A 301 -13.18 13.33 -5.69
CA VAL A 301 -12.63 12.15 -6.39
C VAL A 301 -13.12 12.16 -7.84
N GLN A 302 -12.17 12.06 -8.77
CA GLN A 302 -12.43 12.08 -10.20
C GLN A 302 -11.86 10.82 -10.84
N VAL A 303 -12.66 10.12 -11.65
CA VAL A 303 -12.17 8.99 -12.45
C VAL A 303 -11.39 9.53 -13.64
N TRP A 304 -10.19 9.01 -13.85
CA TRP A 304 -9.35 9.32 -14.99
C TRP A 304 -10.11 9.08 -16.31
N ASP A 305 -10.16 10.09 -17.16
CA ASP A 305 -10.93 10.09 -18.41
C ASP A 305 -10.07 9.91 -19.67
N GLY A 306 -8.82 9.46 -19.49
CA GLY A 306 -7.93 9.06 -20.59
C GLY A 306 -8.26 7.68 -21.17
N LYS A 307 -7.40 7.19 -22.05
CA LYS A 307 -7.58 5.90 -22.74
C LYS A 307 -7.00 4.72 -21.97
N LYS A 308 -6.01 4.99 -21.12
CA LYS A 308 -5.34 3.97 -20.29
C LYS A 308 -5.81 4.07 -18.85
N HIS A 309 -5.61 3.01 -18.08
CA HIS A 309 -6.05 2.89 -16.69
C HIS A 309 -4.95 2.31 -15.80
N LEU A 310 -5.17 2.33 -14.49
CA LEU A 310 -4.21 1.91 -13.47
C LEU A 310 -2.87 2.65 -13.65
N HIS A 311 -1.74 1.98 -13.46
CA HIS A 311 -0.42 2.57 -13.63
C HIS A 311 -0.16 3.16 -15.02
N GLU A 312 -0.75 2.59 -16.07
CA GLU A 312 -0.64 3.17 -17.41
C GLU A 312 -1.49 4.44 -17.58
N GLY A 313 -2.61 4.54 -16.85
CA GLY A 313 -3.43 5.75 -16.77
C GLY A 313 -2.69 6.90 -16.09
N LEU A 314 -1.98 6.62 -14.99
CA LEU A 314 -1.09 7.61 -14.36
C LEU A 314 0.00 8.06 -15.34
N LEU A 315 0.62 7.12 -16.06
CA LEU A 315 1.63 7.46 -17.07
C LEU A 315 1.06 8.37 -18.17
N GLU A 316 -0.15 8.06 -18.67
CA GLU A 316 -0.84 8.90 -19.65
C GLU A 316 -1.13 10.30 -19.11
N TYR A 317 -1.60 10.41 -17.86
CA TYR A 317 -1.82 11.68 -17.16
C TYR A 317 -0.54 12.51 -17.05
N LEU A 318 0.57 11.91 -16.61
CA LEU A 318 1.85 12.60 -16.47
C LEU A 318 2.41 13.10 -17.82
N GLN A 319 2.25 12.30 -18.87
CA GLN A 319 2.65 12.67 -20.24
C GLN A 319 1.77 13.78 -20.86
N SER A 320 0.62 14.09 -20.25
CA SER A 320 -0.27 15.16 -20.71
C SER A 320 0.18 16.56 -20.28
N ARG A 321 1.06 16.69 -19.28
CA ARG A 321 1.52 17.98 -18.71
C ARG A 321 2.09 19.00 -19.72
N GLY A 322 2.58 18.53 -20.87
CA GLY A 322 3.14 19.38 -21.93
C GLY A 322 2.22 19.62 -23.13
N LYS A 323 0.94 19.24 -23.05
CA LYS A 323 -0.06 19.35 -24.13
C LYS A 323 -1.17 20.31 -23.74
#